data_AF-A0A1Q3H127-F1
#
_entry.id   AF-A0A1Q3H127-F1
#
_cell.length_a   1.000
_cell.length_b   1.000
_cell.length_c   1.000
_cell.angle_alpha   90.00
_cell.angle_beta   90.00
_cell.angle_gamma   90.00
#
_symmetry.space_group_name_H-M   'P 1'
#
loop_
_entity.id
_entity.type
_entity.pdbx_description
1 polymer ?
#
loop_
_entity_poly.entity_id
_entity_poly.type
_entity_poly.pdbx_seq_one_letter_code
_entity_poly.pdbx_strand_id
1 'polypeptide(L)'
;MIHSIISVLISLASLQSMPVTTAKTQVPLEKKFDFWVGKWNAVWKNADGTTGRATNEITKILNNKVIRENFQVKDDKNFKGFHGLSFSVYSAASKTWKQTWVDNQGAYLDFHGKFDGDKRIFERKFTGASGKIKGKVIMQRMVFYNIKPNSFDWDWEMSLDEGKTWKLNWRIKYTRAK
;
A
#
# COMPACT_ATOMS: atom_id res chain seq x y z
N MET A 1 -58.86 63.83 18.63
CA MET A 1 -57.59 63.69 17.88
C MET A 1 -56.60 62.98 18.79
N ILE A 2 -56.36 61.70 18.58
CA ILE A 2 -55.42 60.87 19.35
C ILE A 2 -54.56 60.16 18.29
N HIS A 3 -53.26 60.43 18.26
CA HIS A 3 -52.32 59.73 17.37
C HIS A 3 -51.55 58.70 18.20
N SER A 4 -51.77 57.43 17.91
CA SER A 4 -51.06 56.29 18.50
C SER A 4 -49.88 55.93 17.60
N ILE A 5 -48.66 55.94 18.15
CA ILE A 5 -47.42 55.61 17.42
C ILE A 5 -47.04 54.17 17.76
N ILE A 6 -47.11 53.28 16.77
CA ILE A 6 -46.62 51.91 16.87
C ILE A 6 -45.11 51.93 16.57
N SER A 7 -44.30 51.58 17.57
CA SER A 7 -42.86 51.34 17.40
C SER A 7 -42.63 49.88 17.03
N VAL A 8 -42.03 49.64 15.86
CA VAL A 8 -41.60 48.30 15.42
C VAL A 8 -40.12 48.13 15.76
N LEU A 9 -39.81 47.26 16.72
CA LEU A 9 -38.44 46.80 16.96
C LEU A 9 -38.04 45.78 15.89
N ILE A 10 -37.04 46.11 15.08
CA ILE A 10 -36.38 45.16 14.17
C ILE A 10 -35.21 44.53 14.95
N SER A 11 -35.30 43.23 15.24
CA SER A 11 -34.18 42.49 15.82
C SER A 11 -33.17 42.14 14.72
N LEU A 12 -31.94 42.63 14.84
CA LEU A 12 -30.82 42.18 14.02
C LEU A 12 -30.38 40.80 14.52
N ALA A 13 -30.73 39.74 13.79
CA ALA A 13 -30.12 38.43 13.97
C ALA A 13 -28.68 38.47 13.45
N SER A 14 -27.70 38.27 14.33
CA SER A 14 -26.30 38.13 13.95
C SER A 14 -26.09 36.77 13.26
N LEU A 15 -25.69 36.79 11.98
CA LEU A 15 -25.19 35.58 11.31
C LEU A 15 -23.85 35.19 11.92
N GLN A 16 -23.86 34.18 12.78
CA GLN A 16 -22.63 33.50 13.19
C GLN A 16 -22.15 32.60 12.05
N SER A 17 -20.96 32.89 11.52
CA SER A 17 -20.28 32.02 10.56
C SER A 17 -19.86 30.72 11.24
N MET A 18 -20.45 29.59 10.82
CA MET A 18 -20.00 28.28 11.29
C MET A 18 -18.61 27.94 10.72
N PRO A 19 -17.71 27.36 11.51
CA PRO A 19 -16.41 26.93 11.01
C PRO A 19 -16.61 25.80 9.99
N VAL A 20 -16.18 26.03 8.75
CA VAL A 20 -16.08 24.98 7.73
C VAL A 20 -14.99 24.02 8.15
N THR A 21 -15.38 22.94 8.83
CA THR A 21 -14.48 21.83 9.09
C THR A 21 -14.21 21.16 7.75
N THR A 22 -13.04 21.41 7.16
CA THR A 22 -12.57 20.69 5.97
C THR A 22 -12.45 19.21 6.33
N ALA A 23 -13.49 18.43 5.99
CA ALA A 23 -13.42 16.98 6.06
C ALA A 23 -12.28 16.53 5.13
N LYS A 24 -11.21 15.96 5.71
CA LYS A 24 -10.19 15.27 4.93
C LYS A 24 -10.92 14.23 4.07
N THR A 25 -10.91 14.41 2.75
CA THR A 25 -11.52 13.46 1.82
C THR A 25 -10.86 12.10 2.01
N GLN A 26 -11.58 11.17 2.63
CA GLN A 26 -11.05 9.84 2.90
C GLN A 26 -10.92 9.09 1.56
N VAL A 27 -9.70 8.62 1.24
CA VAL A 27 -9.48 7.77 0.06
C VAL A 27 -10.37 6.51 0.16
N PRO A 28 -11.20 6.19 -0.85
CA PRO A 28 -12.02 4.98 -0.85
C PRO A 28 -11.17 3.71 -0.68
N LEU A 29 -11.73 2.68 -0.02
CA LEU A 29 -11.00 1.44 0.30
C LEU A 29 -10.43 0.76 -0.95
N GLU A 30 -11.22 0.72 -2.01
CA GLU A 30 -10.88 0.16 -3.33
C GLU A 30 -9.87 1.01 -4.12
N LYS A 31 -9.44 2.16 -3.59
CA LYS A 31 -8.39 3.01 -4.15
C LYS A 31 -7.18 3.13 -3.22
N LYS A 32 -7.18 2.50 -2.05
CA LYS A 32 -6.10 2.65 -1.05
C LYS A 32 -4.72 2.19 -1.54
N PHE A 33 -4.67 1.27 -2.51
CA PHE A 33 -3.43 0.79 -3.15
C PHE A 33 -3.10 1.50 -4.48
N ASP A 34 -3.86 2.51 -4.89
CA ASP A 34 -3.59 3.25 -6.14
C ASP A 34 -2.29 4.08 -6.09
N PHE A 35 -1.75 4.32 -4.90
CA PHE A 35 -0.57 5.18 -4.68
C PHE A 35 0.65 4.77 -5.50
N TRP A 36 0.83 3.47 -5.77
CA TRP A 36 1.99 2.97 -6.49
C TRP A 36 1.78 2.80 -7.99
N VAL A 37 0.60 3.15 -8.54
CA VAL A 37 0.36 2.96 -9.98
C VAL A 37 1.31 3.86 -10.77
N GLY A 38 1.95 3.30 -11.79
CA GLY A 38 2.92 3.94 -12.69
C GLY A 38 4.29 3.26 -12.69
N LYS A 39 5.31 3.96 -13.16
CA LYS A 39 6.67 3.42 -13.37
C LYS A 39 7.63 3.87 -12.28
N TRP A 40 8.48 2.95 -11.82
CA TRP A 40 9.37 3.18 -10.69
C TRP A 40 10.75 2.55 -10.88
N ASN A 41 11.74 3.23 -10.30
CA ASN A 41 13.04 2.67 -9.97
C ASN A 41 13.03 2.18 -8.52
N ALA A 42 13.50 0.96 -8.32
CA ALA A 42 13.63 0.31 -7.03
C ALA A 42 15.12 0.11 -6.71
N VAL A 43 15.53 0.50 -5.50
CA VAL A 43 16.94 0.39 -5.06
C VAL A 43 17.00 -0.14 -3.63
N TRP A 44 17.93 -1.06 -3.36
CA TRP A 44 18.18 -1.58 -2.02
C TRP A 44 19.67 -1.74 -1.73
N LYS A 45 20.00 -1.98 -0.45
CA LYS A 45 21.34 -2.33 0.00
C LYS A 45 21.35 -3.79 0.45
N ASN A 46 22.31 -4.55 -0.07
CA ASN A 46 22.58 -5.92 0.34
C ASN A 46 23.40 -5.95 1.63
N ALA A 47 23.43 -7.09 2.31
CA ALA A 47 24.19 -7.27 3.55
C ALA A 47 25.70 -7.08 3.36
N ASP A 48 26.21 -7.36 2.16
CA ASP A 48 27.62 -7.15 1.77
C ASP A 48 27.92 -5.68 1.36
N GLY A 49 26.96 -4.77 1.53
CA GLY A 49 27.07 -3.35 1.18
C GLY A 49 26.85 -3.04 -0.30
N THR A 50 26.72 -4.05 -1.16
CA THR A 50 26.42 -3.83 -2.58
C THR A 50 25.01 -3.26 -2.78
N THR A 51 24.77 -2.65 -3.93
CA THR A 51 23.49 -2.03 -4.26
C THR A 51 22.80 -2.84 -5.33
N GLY A 52 21.56 -3.26 -5.06
CA GLY A 52 20.71 -3.84 -6.07
C GLY A 52 19.74 -2.81 -6.65
N ARG A 53 19.37 -3.01 -7.92
CA ARG A 53 18.47 -2.12 -8.67
C ARG A 53 17.46 -2.93 -9.47
N ALA A 54 16.24 -2.43 -9.52
CA ALA A 54 15.15 -2.99 -10.31
C ALA A 54 14.30 -1.88 -10.93
N THR A 55 13.49 -2.26 -11.90
CA THR A 55 12.37 -1.45 -12.39
C THR A 55 11.07 -2.12 -12.01
N ASN A 56 10.05 -1.33 -11.73
CA ASN A 56 8.71 -1.82 -11.49
C ASN A 56 7.69 -1.00 -12.30
N GLU A 57 6.92 -1.68 -13.13
CA GLU A 57 5.82 -1.07 -13.88
C GLU A 57 4.49 -1.57 -13.34
N ILE A 58 3.69 -0.64 -12.82
CA ILE A 58 2.39 -0.92 -12.26
C ILE A 58 1.31 -0.24 -13.08
N THR A 59 0.37 -1.04 -13.59
CA THR A 59 -0.72 -0.58 -14.46
C THR A 59 -2.07 -1.01 -13.92
N LYS A 60 -3.11 -0.28 -14.30
CA LYS A 60 -4.49 -0.71 -14.11
C LYS A 60 -4.98 -1.43 -15.36
N ILE A 61 -5.57 -2.61 -15.18
CA ILE A 61 -6.14 -3.44 -16.24
C ILE A 61 -7.58 -3.82 -15.88
N LEU A 62 -8.29 -4.46 -16.82
CA LEU A 62 -9.65 -4.97 -16.62
C LEU A 62 -10.60 -3.88 -16.07
N ASN A 63 -10.77 -2.80 -16.84
CA ASN A 63 -11.63 -1.65 -16.47
C ASN A 63 -11.24 -1.01 -15.13
N ASN A 64 -9.94 -0.86 -14.89
CA ASN A 64 -9.36 -0.28 -13.68
C ASN A 64 -9.68 -1.03 -12.37
N LYS A 65 -10.08 -2.30 -12.45
CA LYS A 65 -10.40 -3.13 -11.27
C LYS A 65 -9.21 -3.94 -10.75
N VAL A 66 -8.23 -4.21 -11.60
CA VAL A 66 -7.04 -4.98 -11.22
C VAL A 66 -5.80 -4.12 -11.43
N ILE A 67 -4.93 -4.12 -10.43
CA ILE A 67 -3.59 -3.55 -10.53
C ILE A 67 -2.64 -4.69 -10.91
N ARG A 68 -1.97 -4.56 -12.04
CA ARG A 68 -0.91 -5.47 -12.49
C ARG A 68 0.45 -4.84 -12.22
N GLU A 69 1.32 -5.59 -11.56
CA GLU A 69 2.71 -5.26 -11.33
C GLU A 69 3.62 -6.08 -12.24
N ASN A 70 4.74 -5.48 -12.66
CA ASN A 70 5.82 -6.13 -13.41
C ASN A 70 7.16 -5.65 -12.86
N PHE A 71 7.75 -6.46 -11.98
CA PHE A 71 9.01 -6.19 -11.30
C PHE A 71 10.16 -6.92 -11.99
N GLN A 72 11.25 -6.22 -12.28
CA GLN A 72 12.42 -6.76 -12.98
C GLN A 72 13.70 -6.24 -12.36
N VAL A 73 14.54 -7.14 -11.85
CA VAL A 73 15.87 -6.80 -11.38
C VAL A 73 16.76 -6.49 -12.58
N LYS A 74 17.44 -5.35 -12.51
CA LYS A 74 18.35 -4.86 -13.56
C LYS A 74 19.81 -5.06 -13.20
N ASP A 75 20.14 -4.94 -11.92
CA ASP A 75 21.51 -5.03 -11.43
C ASP A 75 21.49 -5.55 -9.99
N ASP A 76 21.85 -6.82 -9.81
CA ASP A 76 22.13 -7.44 -8.52
C ASP A 76 22.87 -8.76 -8.75
N LYS A 77 23.86 -9.08 -7.91
CA LYS A 77 24.67 -10.30 -8.05
C LYS A 77 23.88 -11.58 -7.78
N ASN A 78 22.96 -11.55 -6.81
CA ASN A 78 22.22 -12.70 -6.33
C ASN A 78 20.86 -12.86 -7.02
N PHE A 79 20.30 -11.76 -7.54
CA PHE A 79 18.99 -11.72 -8.22
C PHE A 79 19.10 -11.44 -9.72
N LYS A 80 20.21 -11.78 -10.36
CA LYS A 80 20.41 -11.55 -11.80
C LYS A 80 19.30 -12.23 -12.62
N GLY A 81 18.58 -11.44 -13.42
CA GLY A 81 17.49 -11.92 -14.28
C GLY A 81 16.19 -12.25 -13.53
N PHE A 82 16.12 -11.95 -12.22
CA PHE A 82 14.89 -12.12 -11.46
C PHE A 82 13.79 -11.19 -12.00
N HIS A 83 12.60 -11.76 -12.19
CA HIS A 83 11.41 -10.99 -12.52
C HIS A 83 10.16 -11.66 -11.97
N GLY A 84 9.18 -10.84 -11.62
CA GLY A 84 7.91 -11.28 -11.08
C GLY A 84 6.76 -10.39 -11.51
N LEU A 85 5.56 -10.97 -11.43
CA LEU A 85 4.30 -10.30 -11.70
C LEU A 85 3.43 -10.38 -10.46
N SER A 86 2.63 -9.35 -10.23
CA SER A 86 1.54 -9.44 -9.28
C SER A 86 0.22 -8.92 -9.86
N PHE A 87 -0.87 -9.44 -9.31
CA PHE A 87 -2.22 -9.02 -9.63
C PHE A 87 -2.94 -8.71 -8.33
N SER A 88 -3.31 -7.44 -8.14
CA SER A 88 -3.98 -6.97 -6.93
C SER A 88 -5.40 -6.50 -7.26
N VAL A 89 -6.38 -6.98 -6.51
CA VAL A 89 -7.81 -6.68 -6.72
C VAL A 89 -8.51 -6.39 -5.40
N TYR A 90 -9.37 -5.38 -5.38
CA TYR A 90 -10.26 -5.16 -4.24
C TYR A 90 -11.52 -6.03 -4.38
N SER A 91 -11.75 -6.91 -3.42
CA SER A 91 -12.96 -7.71 -3.34
C SER A 91 -14.02 -6.96 -2.54
N ALA A 92 -15.08 -6.51 -3.21
CA ALA A 92 -16.21 -5.84 -2.55
C ALA A 92 -16.93 -6.76 -1.55
N ALA A 93 -17.03 -8.06 -1.85
CA ALA A 93 -17.68 -9.05 -1.00
C ALA A 93 -16.97 -9.22 0.36
N SER A 94 -15.63 -9.30 0.34
CA SER A 94 -14.82 -9.43 1.57
C SER A 94 -14.30 -8.10 2.11
N LYS A 95 -14.60 -6.98 1.44
CA LYS A 95 -14.09 -5.63 1.71
C LYS A 95 -12.57 -5.58 1.90
N THR A 96 -11.85 -6.44 1.18
CA THR A 96 -10.43 -6.68 1.39
C THR A 96 -9.71 -6.74 0.04
N TRP A 97 -8.48 -6.21 0.00
CA TRP A 97 -7.62 -6.41 -1.16
C TRP A 97 -7.03 -7.81 -1.16
N LYS A 98 -6.94 -8.44 -2.32
CA LYS A 98 -6.22 -9.69 -2.54
C LYS A 98 -5.10 -9.44 -3.54
N GLN A 99 -3.94 -10.03 -3.30
CA GLN A 99 -2.85 -10.00 -4.26
C GLN A 99 -2.30 -11.40 -4.46
N THR A 100 -2.04 -11.76 -5.71
CA THR A 100 -1.22 -12.91 -6.07
C THR A 100 0.10 -12.41 -6.64
N TRP A 101 1.21 -12.95 -6.14
CA TRP A 101 2.55 -12.78 -6.71
C TRP A 101 3.01 -14.10 -7.33
N VAL A 102 3.63 -14.00 -8.50
CA VAL A 102 4.33 -15.11 -9.18
C VAL A 102 5.66 -14.62 -9.73
N ASP A 103 6.66 -15.50 -9.81
CA ASP A 103 7.97 -15.15 -10.35
C ASP A 103 8.61 -16.27 -11.15
N ASN A 104 9.72 -15.92 -11.80
CA ASN A 104 10.48 -16.84 -12.65
C ASN A 104 11.28 -17.89 -11.89
N GLN A 105 11.18 -17.92 -10.55
CA GLN A 105 11.69 -19.01 -9.73
C GLN A 105 10.59 -20.02 -9.35
N GLY A 106 9.37 -19.81 -9.85
CA GLY A 106 8.22 -20.69 -9.61
C GLY A 106 7.51 -20.40 -8.29
N ALA A 107 7.73 -19.24 -7.66
CA ALA A 107 7.01 -18.89 -6.46
C ALA A 107 5.54 -18.56 -6.77
N TYR A 108 4.66 -18.89 -5.83
CA TYR A 108 3.28 -18.45 -5.78
C TYR A 108 2.98 -17.96 -4.36
N LEU A 109 2.62 -16.69 -4.22
CA LEU A 109 2.31 -16.08 -2.93
C LEU A 109 0.93 -15.40 -2.99
N ASP A 110 0.09 -15.67 -2.01
CA ASP A 110 -1.28 -15.20 -1.89
C ASP A 110 -1.43 -14.28 -0.67
N PHE A 111 -1.64 -12.99 -0.89
CA PHE A 111 -1.71 -11.98 0.16
C PHE A 111 -3.10 -11.38 0.31
N HIS A 112 -3.36 -10.92 1.53
CA HIS A 112 -4.52 -10.14 1.91
C HIS A 112 -4.09 -8.74 2.35
N GLY A 113 -4.82 -7.73 1.88
CA GLY A 113 -4.54 -6.33 2.18
C GLY A 113 -4.99 -5.93 3.58
N LYS A 114 -4.15 -5.16 4.26
CA LYS A 114 -4.42 -4.51 5.55
C LYS A 114 -3.97 -3.05 5.50
N PHE A 115 -4.51 -2.27 6.44
CA PHE A 115 -4.17 -0.86 6.62
C PHE A 115 -3.80 -0.62 8.08
N ASP A 116 -2.67 0.06 8.30
CA ASP A 116 -2.19 0.48 9.62
C ASP A 116 -1.77 1.96 9.52
N GLY A 117 -2.68 2.86 9.88
CA GLY A 117 -2.53 4.29 9.63
C GLY A 117 -2.28 4.59 8.15
N ASP A 118 -1.13 5.21 7.86
CA ASP A 118 -0.71 5.54 6.50
C ASP A 118 -0.03 4.38 5.76
N LYS A 119 0.30 3.29 6.46
CA LYS A 119 0.88 2.11 5.82
C LYS A 119 -0.16 1.38 4.97
N ARG A 120 0.31 0.77 3.89
CA ARG A 120 -0.43 -0.22 3.11
C ARG A 120 0.29 -1.54 3.26
N ILE A 121 -0.43 -2.62 3.54
CA ILE A 121 0.19 -3.90 3.87
C ILE A 121 -0.47 -5.00 3.05
N PHE A 122 0.33 -5.87 2.43
CA PHE A 122 -0.12 -7.17 1.93
C PHE A 122 0.48 -8.25 2.82
N GLU A 123 -0.35 -9.03 3.50
CA GLU A 123 0.07 -10.04 4.48
C GLU A 123 -0.43 -11.43 4.09
N ARG A 124 0.37 -12.46 4.37
CA ARG A 124 -0.01 -13.86 4.23
C ARG A 124 0.47 -14.71 5.40
N LYS A 125 -0.21 -15.84 5.61
CA LYS A 125 0.14 -16.87 6.60
C LYS A 125 0.14 -18.22 5.90
N PHE A 126 1.17 -19.02 6.12
CA PHE A 126 1.29 -20.37 5.55
C PHE A 126 2.05 -21.29 6.49
N THR A 127 1.92 -22.60 6.28
CA THR A 127 2.71 -23.61 7.00
C THR A 127 3.89 -24.01 6.13
N GLY A 128 5.11 -23.95 6.69
CA GLY A 128 6.31 -24.35 5.97
C GLY A 128 6.24 -25.83 5.53
N ALA A 129 6.53 -26.09 4.26
CA ALA A 129 6.40 -27.43 3.68
C ALA A 129 7.63 -28.32 3.88
N SER A 130 8.82 -27.71 4.04
CA SER A 130 10.10 -28.45 4.05
C SER A 130 11.20 -27.72 4.84
N GLY A 131 12.33 -28.39 5.03
CA GLY A 131 13.53 -27.83 5.67
C GLY A 131 13.31 -27.41 7.12
N LYS A 132 14.07 -26.39 7.57
CA LYS A 132 14.04 -25.88 8.96
C LYS A 132 12.71 -25.25 9.38
N ILE A 133 11.83 -25.01 8.42
CA ILE A 133 10.52 -24.39 8.62
C ILE A 133 9.35 -25.38 8.51
N LYS A 134 9.62 -26.67 8.24
CA LYS A 134 8.57 -27.68 8.08
C LYS A 134 7.64 -27.71 9.29
N GLY A 135 6.33 -27.63 9.03
CA GLY A 135 5.28 -27.67 10.06
C GLY A 135 5.14 -26.38 10.88
N LYS A 136 6.02 -25.39 10.69
CA LYS A 136 5.91 -24.10 11.39
C LYS A 136 4.96 -23.18 10.64
N VAL A 137 4.11 -22.49 11.40
CA VAL A 137 3.32 -21.37 10.89
C VAL A 137 4.26 -20.18 10.68
N ILE A 138 4.23 -19.61 9.49
CA ILE A 138 5.03 -18.46 9.08
C ILE A 138 4.11 -17.38 8.58
N MET A 139 4.39 -16.14 8.95
CA MET A 139 3.75 -14.97 8.37
C MET A 139 4.76 -14.17 7.58
N GLN A 140 4.30 -13.62 6.45
CA GLN A 140 5.07 -12.72 5.61
C GLN A 140 4.22 -11.50 5.29
N ARG A 141 4.85 -10.33 5.20
CA ARG A 141 4.16 -9.14 4.73
C ARG A 141 5.05 -8.22 3.91
N MET A 142 4.39 -7.58 2.96
CA MET A 142 4.85 -6.40 2.25
C MET A 142 4.32 -5.17 2.96
N VAL A 143 5.18 -4.27 3.42
CA VAL A 143 4.78 -3.02 4.10
C VAL A 143 5.22 -1.84 3.27
N PHE A 144 4.26 -1.06 2.81
CA PHE A 144 4.48 0.17 2.04
C PHE A 144 4.25 1.37 2.96
N TYR A 145 5.26 2.23 3.09
CA TYR A 145 5.23 3.38 4.00
C TYR A 145 6.05 4.55 3.45
N ASN A 146 6.05 5.69 4.15
CA ASN A 146 6.62 6.95 3.67
C ASN A 146 6.08 7.34 2.27
N ILE A 147 4.79 7.07 2.04
CA ILE A 147 4.14 7.21 0.73
C ILE A 147 4.01 8.69 0.36
N LYS A 148 4.66 9.08 -0.73
CA LYS A 148 4.62 10.40 -1.36
C LYS A 148 4.30 10.21 -2.85
N PRO A 149 3.90 11.27 -3.59
CA PRO A 149 3.59 11.15 -5.02
C PRO A 149 4.69 10.48 -5.86
N ASN A 150 5.96 10.72 -5.49
CA ASN A 150 7.13 10.31 -6.25
C ASN A 150 8.07 9.35 -5.53
N SER A 151 7.71 8.88 -4.32
CA SER A 151 8.54 7.93 -3.57
C SER A 151 7.74 7.17 -2.53
N PHE A 152 8.17 5.96 -2.21
CA PHE A 152 7.76 5.22 -1.01
C PHE A 152 8.84 4.22 -0.63
N ASP A 153 8.77 3.70 0.58
CA ASP A 153 9.60 2.59 1.03
C ASP A 153 8.76 1.31 1.07
N TRP A 154 9.37 0.19 0.73
CA TRP A 154 8.79 -1.13 0.74
C TRP A 154 9.63 -2.09 1.55
N ASP A 155 9.03 -2.69 2.57
CA ASP A 155 9.68 -3.71 3.40
C ASP A 155 9.03 -5.07 3.17
N TRP A 156 9.88 -6.08 2.97
CA TRP A 156 9.54 -7.50 3.08
C TRP A 156 9.92 -8.00 4.47
N GLU A 157 8.92 -8.42 5.22
CA GLU A 157 9.09 -8.84 6.60
C GLU A 157 8.55 -10.26 6.81
N MET A 158 9.14 -10.96 7.78
CA MET A 158 8.73 -12.30 8.18
C MET A 158 8.55 -12.38 9.69
N SER A 159 7.56 -13.13 10.13
CA SER A 159 7.34 -13.48 11.54
C SER A 159 7.24 -14.99 11.70
N LEU A 160 7.82 -15.48 12.81
CA LEU A 160 7.79 -16.88 13.25
C LEU A 160 7.00 -17.08 14.55
N ASP A 161 6.38 -16.01 15.07
CA ASP A 161 5.70 -15.95 16.36
C ASP A 161 4.30 -15.33 16.25
N GLU A 162 3.63 -15.63 15.14
CA GLU A 162 2.27 -15.18 14.84
C GLU A 162 2.09 -13.65 14.78
N GLY A 163 3.11 -12.96 14.28
CA GLY A 163 3.08 -11.52 14.07
C GLY A 163 3.39 -10.69 15.31
N LYS A 164 3.83 -11.32 16.42
CA LYS A 164 4.29 -10.59 17.62
C LYS A 164 5.57 -9.82 17.34
N THR A 165 6.51 -10.44 16.63
CA THR A 165 7.74 -9.79 16.15
C THR A 165 7.90 -9.98 14.65
N TRP A 166 8.52 -8.99 14.00
CA TRP A 166 8.74 -8.97 12.56
C TRP A 166 10.22 -8.73 12.26
N LYS A 167 10.83 -9.65 11.53
CA LYS A 167 12.18 -9.52 11.00
C LYS A 167 12.13 -8.89 9.62
N LEU A 168 12.84 -7.78 9.43
CA LEU A 168 13.09 -7.20 8.12
C LEU A 168 14.01 -8.13 7.32
N ASN A 169 13.53 -8.63 6.18
CA ASN A 169 14.31 -9.45 5.26
C ASN A 169 14.81 -8.64 4.07
N TRP A 170 14.04 -7.65 3.61
CA TRP A 170 14.43 -6.82 2.49
C TRP A 170 13.77 -5.45 2.59
N ARG A 171 14.52 -4.38 2.33
CA ARG A 171 14.01 -3.02 2.23
C ARG A 171 14.36 -2.44 0.87
N ILE A 172 13.36 -1.95 0.15
CA ILE A 172 13.50 -1.34 -1.17
C ILE A 172 12.97 0.08 -1.12
N LYS A 173 13.76 1.02 -1.60
CA LYS A 173 13.34 2.41 -1.81
C LYS A 173 12.86 2.59 -3.24
N TYR A 174 11.64 3.08 -3.38
CA TYR A 174 11.02 3.38 -4.65
C TYR A 174 11.09 4.87 -4.97
N THR A 175 11.43 5.19 -6.22
CA THR A 175 11.38 6.55 -6.77
C THR A 175 10.75 6.50 -8.16
N ARG A 176 9.94 7.50 -8.53
CA ARG A 176 9.35 7.55 -9.88
C ARG A 176 10.43 7.44 -10.95
N ALA A 177 10.17 6.63 -11.98
CA ALA A 177 10.94 6.70 -13.20
C ALA A 177 10.65 8.04 -13.90
N LYS A 178 11.67 8.61 -14.55
CA LYS A 178 11.51 9.80 -15.39
C LYS A 178 10.91 9.42 -16.74
#